data_AF-A0A346Y6I6-F1
#
_entry.id   AF-A0A346Y6I6-F1
#
_cell.length_a   1.000
_cell.length_b   1.000
_cell.length_c   1.000
_cell.angle_alpha   90.00
_cell.angle_beta   90.00
_cell.angle_gamma   90.00
#
_symmetry.space_group_name_H-M   'P 1'
#
loop_
_entity.id
_entity.type
_entity.pdbx_description
1 polymer ?
#
loop_
_entity_poly.entity_id
_entity_poly.type
_entity_poly.pdbx_seq_one_letter_code
_entity_poly.pdbx_strand_id
1 'polypeptide(L)'
;MPQPPNPHLSNADWLRTAYTRWGWTQQQIAEHVGTSQSAVSKALRRHRIPAGVRPDSLVWDDDWLRTARLDRHLTTAQIAAEAHCDESTVVHHLHRLGLPTRR
;
A
#
# COMPACT_ATOMS: atom_id res chain seq x y z
N MET A 1 -7.21 16.87 -23.17
CA MET A 1 -7.55 17.84 -22.11
C MET A 1 -6.72 17.51 -20.87
N PRO A 2 -5.76 18.34 -20.44
CA PRO A 2 -5.13 18.15 -19.13
C PRO A 2 -6.16 18.48 -18.04
N GLN A 3 -6.41 17.55 -17.11
CA GLN A 3 -7.32 17.78 -16.00
C GLN A 3 -6.71 18.80 -15.01
N PRO A 4 -7.53 19.65 -14.36
CA PRO A 4 -7.05 20.64 -13.40
C PRO A 4 -6.30 19.95 -12.24
N PRO A 5 -5.34 20.65 -11.60
CA PRO A 5 -4.58 20.09 -10.49
C PRO A 5 -5.52 19.77 -9.32
N ASN A 6 -5.78 18.48 -9.11
CA ASN A 6 -6.62 18.02 -8.02
C ASN A 6 -5.90 18.23 -6.69
N PRO A 7 -6.40 19.11 -5.78
CA PRO A 7 -5.73 19.42 -4.51
C PRO A 7 -5.57 18.18 -3.62
N HIS A 8 -6.51 17.23 -3.71
CA HIS A 8 -6.45 15.93 -3.04
C HIS A 8 -5.28 15.06 -3.50
N LEU A 9 -4.92 15.09 -4.79
CA LEU A 9 -3.80 14.30 -5.32
C LEU A 9 -2.43 14.88 -4.98
N SER A 10 -2.38 16.17 -4.64
CA SER A 10 -1.17 16.83 -4.17
C SER A 10 -0.98 16.68 -2.65
N ASN A 11 -2.00 16.20 -1.93
CA ASN A 11 -2.00 16.03 -0.49
C ASN A 11 -1.64 14.58 -0.12
N ALA A 12 -0.42 14.37 0.36
CA ALA A 12 0.10 13.07 0.77
C ALA A 12 -0.70 12.44 1.91
N ASP A 13 -1.07 13.24 2.92
CA ASP A 13 -1.79 12.76 4.11
C ASP A 13 -3.22 12.34 3.77
N TRP A 14 -3.88 13.09 2.88
CA TRP A 14 -5.20 12.72 2.37
C TRP A 14 -5.13 11.42 1.56
N LEU A 15 -4.20 11.33 0.61
CA LEU A 15 -4.00 10.13 -0.21
C LEU A 15 -3.67 8.92 0.66
N ARG A 16 -2.78 9.08 1.65
CA ARG A 16 -2.45 8.02 2.61
C ARG A 16 -3.68 7.61 3.39
N THR A 17 -4.42 8.56 3.97
CA THR A 17 -5.62 8.26 4.76
C THR A 17 -6.67 7.55 3.92
N ALA A 18 -6.96 8.03 2.70
CA ALA A 18 -7.89 7.39 1.80
C ALA A 18 -7.45 5.96 1.44
N TYR A 19 -6.15 5.78 1.18
CA TYR A 19 -5.59 4.50 0.74
C TYR A 19 -5.31 3.52 1.88
N THR A 20 -5.05 3.95 3.12
CA THR A 20 -4.73 3.05 4.24
C THR A 20 -5.84 2.99 5.27
N ARG A 21 -6.43 4.13 5.64
CA ARG A 21 -7.43 4.20 6.72
C ARG A 21 -8.84 3.92 6.23
N TRP A 22 -9.19 4.45 5.06
CA TRP A 22 -10.55 4.27 4.50
C TRP A 22 -10.67 3.05 3.59
N GLY A 23 -9.55 2.44 3.22
CA GLY A 23 -9.57 1.26 2.39
C GLY A 23 -9.91 1.51 0.92
N TRP A 24 -9.76 2.73 0.43
CA TRP A 24 -10.16 3.04 -0.93
C TRP A 24 -9.15 2.54 -1.95
N THR A 25 -9.67 1.93 -3.01
CA THR A 25 -8.87 1.58 -4.19
C THR A 25 -8.49 2.82 -4.99
N GLN A 26 -7.46 2.69 -5.84
CA GLN A 26 -7.06 3.79 -6.74
C GLN A 26 -8.20 4.23 -7.66
N GLN A 27 -9.10 3.31 -8.04
CA GLN A 27 -10.28 3.61 -8.84
C GLN A 27 -11.32 4.41 -8.03
N GLN A 28 -11.63 4.01 -6.80
CA GLN A 28 -12.55 4.77 -5.95
C GLN A 28 -12.03 6.18 -5.64
N ILE A 29 -10.72 6.32 -5.37
CA ILE A 29 -10.08 7.63 -5.22
C ILE A 29 -10.23 8.45 -6.51
N ALA A 30 -9.99 7.82 -7.67
CA ALA A 30 -10.10 8.46 -8.97
C ALA A 30 -11.52 8.95 -9.24
N GLU A 31 -12.53 8.12 -9.01
CA GLU A 31 -13.94 8.48 -9.13
C GLU A 31 -14.32 9.62 -8.16
N HIS A 32 -13.87 9.55 -6.91
CA HIS A 32 -14.17 10.55 -5.90
C HIS A 32 -13.60 11.94 -6.22
N VAL A 33 -12.37 11.99 -6.73
CA VAL A 33 -11.72 13.26 -7.11
C VAL A 33 -11.91 13.62 -8.57
N GLY A 34 -12.68 12.85 -9.34
CA GLY A 34 -12.95 13.09 -10.76
C GLY A 34 -11.71 12.96 -11.67
N THR A 35 -10.78 12.07 -11.34
CA THR A 35 -9.58 11.79 -12.13
C THR A 35 -9.51 10.37 -12.69
N SER A 36 -8.41 10.03 -13.34
CA SER A 36 -8.10 8.67 -13.79
C SER A 36 -7.27 7.90 -12.77
N GLN A 37 -7.45 6.58 -12.67
CA GLN A 37 -6.63 5.69 -11.84
C GLN A 37 -5.12 5.91 -12.05
N SER A 38 -4.68 6.11 -13.30
CA SER A 38 -3.28 6.39 -13.64
C SER A 38 -2.74 7.68 -13.01
N ALA A 39 -3.59 8.70 -12.82
CA ALA A 39 -3.22 9.94 -12.14
C ALA A 39 -3.05 9.70 -10.63
N VAL A 40 -3.93 8.91 -10.02
CA VAL A 40 -3.82 8.46 -8.62
C VAL A 40 -2.55 7.65 -8.41
N SER A 41 -2.25 6.69 -9.29
CA SER A 41 -1.02 5.89 -9.23
C SER A 41 0.24 6.76 -9.30
N LYS A 42 0.26 7.76 -10.20
CA LYS A 42 1.36 8.74 -10.27
C LYS A 42 1.48 9.57 -8.98
N ALA A 43 0.36 9.98 -8.40
CA ALA A 43 0.34 10.74 -7.14
C ALA A 43 0.83 9.90 -5.96
N LEU A 44 0.34 8.66 -5.80
CA LEU A 44 0.81 7.71 -4.80
C LEU A 44 2.34 7.51 -4.91
N ARG A 45 2.85 7.27 -6.13
CA ARG A 45 4.29 7.14 -6.36
C ARG A 45 5.06 8.42 -6.03
N ARG A 46 4.53 9.58 -6.41
CA ARG A 46 5.12 10.90 -6.10
C ARG A 46 5.26 11.11 -4.59
N HIS A 47 4.24 10.71 -3.83
CA HIS A 47 4.21 10.81 -2.38
C HIS A 47 4.84 9.60 -1.66
N ARG A 48 5.48 8.69 -2.40
CA ARG A 48 6.07 7.44 -1.88
C ARG A 48 5.08 6.61 -1.04
N ILE A 49 3.81 6.64 -1.43
CA ILE A 49 2.77 5.77 -0.88
C ILE A 49 2.79 4.48 -1.71
N PRO A 50 3.04 3.31 -1.08
CA PRO A 50 3.09 2.02 -1.76
C PRO A 50 1.77 1.75 -2.50
N ALA A 51 1.78 1.88 -3.82
CA ALA A 51 0.66 1.60 -4.69
C ALA A 51 0.71 0.14 -5.12
N GLY A 52 -0.37 -0.62 -4.90
CA GLY A 52 -0.46 -2.04 -5.29
C GLY A 52 -0.69 -3.00 -4.12
N VAL A 53 -0.59 -2.52 -2.89
CA VAL A 53 -1.01 -3.26 -1.72
C VAL A 53 -2.46 -2.93 -1.45
N ARG A 54 -3.29 -3.95 -1.22
CA ARG A 54 -4.63 -3.72 -0.72
C ARG A 54 -4.55 -3.04 0.66
N PRO A 55 -5.35 -2.01 0.92
CA PRO A 55 -5.40 -1.38 2.24
C PRO A 55 -5.68 -2.37 3.38
N ASP A 56 -6.53 -3.35 3.10
CA ASP A 56 -6.91 -4.45 3.98
C ASP A 56 -5.86 -5.57 4.04
N SER A 57 -4.76 -5.43 3.30
CA SER A 57 -3.68 -6.40 3.33
C SER A 57 -3.02 -6.42 4.70
N LEU A 58 -2.90 -7.61 5.26
CA LEU A 58 -2.32 -7.85 6.58
C LEU A 58 -0.86 -7.35 6.70
N VAL A 59 -0.15 -7.15 5.58
CA VAL A 59 1.21 -6.57 5.60
C VAL A 59 1.29 -5.13 6.10
N TRP A 60 0.16 -4.40 6.16
CA TRP A 60 0.12 -3.07 6.76
C TRP A 60 0.07 -3.10 8.28
N ASP A 61 -0.37 -4.22 8.85
CA ASP A 61 -0.35 -4.44 10.28
C ASP A 61 1.05 -4.88 10.70
N ASP A 62 1.81 -3.94 11.28
CA ASP A 62 3.18 -4.17 11.72
C ASP A 62 3.26 -5.24 12.83
N ASP A 63 2.20 -5.42 13.64
CA ASP A 63 2.17 -6.42 14.71
C ASP A 63 1.92 -7.82 14.13
N TRP A 64 0.93 -7.92 13.24
CA TRP A 64 0.69 -9.15 12.49
C TRP A 64 1.93 -9.56 11.68
N LEU A 65 2.58 -8.62 10.98
CA LEU A 65 3.75 -8.91 10.14
C LEU A 65 4.96 -9.35 10.98
N ARG A 66 5.14 -8.77 12.18
CA ARG A 66 6.14 -9.24 13.15
C ARG A 66 5.83 -10.65 13.61
N THR A 67 4.60 -10.91 14.04
CA THR A 67 4.17 -12.24 14.51
C THR A 67 4.33 -13.30 13.42
N ALA A 68 3.91 -12.98 12.19
CA ALA A 68 4.06 -13.85 11.03
C ALA A 68 5.52 -14.21 10.75
N ARG A 69 6.46 -13.27 10.93
CA ARG A 69 7.88 -13.48 10.64
C ARG A 69 8.68 -14.06 11.81
N LEU A 70 8.45 -13.59 13.03
CA LEU A 70 9.23 -13.92 14.22
C LEU A 70 8.68 -15.13 14.96
N ASP A 71 7.37 -15.20 15.18
CA ASP A 71 6.74 -16.30 15.93
C ASP A 71 6.34 -17.46 15.02
N ARG A 72 5.76 -17.17 13.85
CA ARG A 72 5.29 -18.18 12.90
C ARG A 72 6.35 -18.58 11.86
N HIS A 73 7.47 -17.86 11.79
CA HIS A 73 8.57 -18.09 10.85
C HIS A 73 8.18 -18.22 9.37
N LEU A 74 7.10 -17.55 8.95
CA LEU A 74 6.60 -17.62 7.57
C LEU A 74 7.60 -17.03 6.57
N THR A 75 7.62 -17.61 5.36
CA THR A 75 8.42 -17.10 4.23
C THR A 75 7.78 -15.87 3.59
N THR A 76 8.52 -15.13 2.76
CA THR A 76 7.94 -13.98 2.03
C THR A 76 6.75 -14.39 1.17
N ALA A 77 6.82 -15.56 0.52
CA ALA A 77 5.75 -16.11 -0.29
C ALA A 77 4.50 -16.48 0.53
N GLN A 78 4.66 -17.07 1.71
CA GLN A 78 3.54 -17.40 2.59
C GLN A 78 2.86 -16.14 3.13
N ILE A 79 3.64 -15.17 3.56
CA ILE A 79 3.12 -13.87 4.02
C ILE A 79 2.38 -13.15 2.88
N ALA A 80 2.94 -13.18 1.66
CA ALA A 80 2.33 -12.59 0.48
C ALA A 80 0.96 -13.24 0.17
N ALA A 81 0.89 -14.57 0.25
CA ALA A 81 -0.35 -15.32 0.06
C ALA A 81 -1.39 -15.00 1.14
N GLU A 82 -1.02 -15.02 2.42
CA GLU A 82 -1.93 -14.71 3.53
C GLU A 82 -2.41 -13.25 3.50
N ALA A 83 -1.53 -12.32 3.13
CA ALA A 83 -1.86 -10.91 3.05
C ALA A 83 -2.47 -10.50 1.71
N HIS A 84 -2.65 -11.43 0.76
CA HIS A 84 -3.14 -11.17 -0.59
C HIS A 84 -2.38 -10.04 -1.32
N CYS A 85 -1.04 -10.03 -1.19
CA CYS A 85 -0.17 -9.05 -1.83
C CYS A 85 1.02 -9.73 -2.54
N ASP A 86 1.81 -8.96 -3.28
CA ASP A 86 3.04 -9.45 -3.90
C ASP A 86 4.18 -9.65 -2.88
N GLU A 87 5.08 -10.60 -3.13
CA GLU A 87 6.28 -10.81 -2.31
C GLU A 87 7.16 -9.57 -2.21
N SER A 88 7.27 -8.79 -3.30
CA SER A 88 8.02 -7.53 -3.33
C SER A 88 7.49 -6.52 -2.30
N THR A 89 6.18 -6.52 -2.06
CA THR A 89 5.53 -5.71 -1.02
C THR A 89 5.93 -6.19 0.36
N VAL A 90 5.87 -7.50 0.60
CA VAL A 90 6.26 -8.11 1.87
C VAL A 90 7.71 -7.75 2.19
N VAL A 91 8.62 -7.93 1.23
CA VAL A 91 10.04 -7.59 1.38
C VAL A 91 10.23 -6.12 1.74
N HIS A 92 9.51 -5.21 1.06
CA HIS A 92 9.56 -3.78 1.36
C HIS A 92 9.12 -3.47 2.79
N HIS A 93 8.03 -4.07 3.27
CA HIS A 93 7.54 -3.84 4.63
C HIS A 93 8.41 -4.48 5.70
N LEU A 94 8.94 -5.69 5.45
CA LEU A 94 9.93 -6.30 6.34
C LEU A 94 11.18 -5.41 6.45
N HIS A 95 11.69 -4.87 5.34
CA HIS A 95 12.80 -3.92 5.36
C HIS A 95 12.47 -2.65 6.14
N ARG A 96 11.26 -2.09 5.97
CA ARG A 96 10.79 -0.93 6.75
C ARG A 96 10.82 -1.18 8.25
N LEU A 97 10.49 -2.40 8.68
CA LEU A 97 10.45 -2.81 10.08
C LEU A 97 11.79 -3.35 10.61
N GLY A 98 12.82 -3.45 9.76
CA GLY A 98 14.11 -4.05 10.12
C GLY A 98 14.04 -5.56 10.35
N LEU A 99 13.04 -6.25 9.78
CA LEU A 99 12.83 -7.68 9.93
C LEU A 99 13.59 -8.47 8.86
N PRO A 100 14.03 -9.70 9.16
CA PRO A 100 14.75 -10.53 8.21
C PRO A 100 13.85 -10.99 7.05
N THR A 101 14.31 -10.77 5.83
CA THR A 101 13.67 -11.26 4.60
C THR A 101 14.23 -12.65 4.25
N ARG A 102 13.59 -13.71 4.75
CA ARG A 102 13.83 -15.08 4.26
C ARG A 102 12.89 -15.38 3.10
N ARG A 103 13.47 -15.69 1.93
CA ARG A 103 12.81 -16.27 0.76
C ARG A 103 12.51 -17.74 1.02
#